data_AF-A0A349UR53-F1
#
_entry.id   AF-A0A349UR53-F1
#
_cell.length_a   1.000
_cell.length_b   1.000
_cell.length_c   1.000
_cell.angle_alpha   90.00
_cell.angle_beta   90.00
_cell.angle_gamma   90.00
#
_symmetry.space_group_name_H-M   'P 1'
#
loop_
_entity.id
_entity.type
_entity.pdbx_description
1 polymer ?
#
loop_
_entity_poly.entity_id
_entity_poly.type
_entity_poly.pdbx_seq_one_letter_code
_entity_poly.pdbx_strand_id
1 'polypeptide(L)'
;PYQFVTLTDHGRAAAEEVSRRHGLLREFLREVLALDETEAETNACRMEHAVDAKVVQRLSRLTAHARARRRAGEPWDRMFDNPPAAGEEGKHRIKQTAETAEDAEKAKQGTE
;
A
#
# COMPACT_ATOMS: atom_id res chain seq x y z
N PRO A 1 -32.81 -13.10 -29.59
CA PRO A 1 -32.00 -11.88 -29.84
C PRO A 1 -31.39 -11.36 -28.54
N TYR A 2 -30.07 -11.17 -28.47
CA TYR A 2 -29.42 -10.54 -27.31
C TYR A 2 -29.69 -9.03 -27.30
N GLN A 3 -30.11 -8.52 -26.16
CA GLN A 3 -30.37 -7.09 -25.92
C GLN A 3 -29.19 -6.50 -25.14
N PHE A 4 -28.89 -5.22 -25.36
CA PHE A 4 -27.84 -4.52 -24.63
C PHE A 4 -28.22 -4.42 -23.15
N VAL A 5 -27.33 -4.89 -22.27
CA VAL A 5 -27.49 -4.78 -20.82
C VAL A 5 -26.77 -3.52 -20.37
N THR A 6 -27.50 -2.59 -19.74
CA THR A 6 -26.92 -1.35 -19.21
C THR A 6 -26.96 -1.39 -17.69
N LEU A 7 -25.89 -0.94 -17.04
CA LEU A 7 -25.87 -0.80 -15.58
C LEU A 7 -26.84 0.29 -15.14
N THR A 8 -27.60 0.01 -14.08
CA THR A 8 -28.28 1.04 -13.31
C THR A 8 -27.27 1.93 -12.59
N ASP A 9 -27.69 3.08 -12.06
CA ASP A 9 -26.79 3.95 -11.30
C ASP A 9 -26.16 3.24 -10.10
N HIS A 10 -26.94 2.41 -9.40
CA HIS A 10 -26.43 1.54 -8.34
C HIS A 10 -25.41 0.52 -8.88
N GLY A 11 -25.71 -0.12 -10.02
CA GLY A 11 -24.80 -1.06 -10.66
C GLY A 11 -23.49 -0.40 -11.09
N ARG A 12 -23.53 0.85 -11.55
CA ARG A 12 -22.35 1.64 -11.89
C ARG A 12 -21.50 1.93 -10.67
N ALA A 13 -22.10 2.40 -9.57
CA ALA A 13 -21.38 2.67 -8.33
C ALA A 13 -20.70 1.41 -7.77
N ALA A 14 -21.38 0.26 -7.84
CA ALA A 14 -20.79 -1.02 -7.43
C ALA A 14 -19.62 -1.43 -8.34
N ALA A 15 -19.76 -1.30 -9.66
CA ALA A 15 -18.69 -1.61 -10.62
C ALA A 15 -17.46 -0.71 -10.41
N GLU A 16 -17.67 0.59 -10.19
CA GLU A 16 -16.58 1.53 -9.90
C GLU A 16 -15.82 1.17 -8.62
N GLU A 17 -16.51 0.77 -7.55
CA GLU A 17 -15.85 0.34 -6.31
C GLU A 17 -15.04 -0.96 -6.51
N VAL A 18 -15.55 -1.91 -7.28
CA VAL A 18 -14.81 -3.14 -7.64
C VAL A 18 -13.56 -2.79 -8.44
N SER A 19 -13.69 -2.03 -9.53
CA SER A 19 -12.54 -1.60 -10.35
C SER A 19 -11.51 -0.80 -9.55
N ARG A 20 -11.96 0.03 -8.59
CA ARG A 20 -11.07 0.76 -7.69
C ARG A 20 -10.29 -0.17 -6.78
N ARG A 21 -10.93 -1.20 -6.21
CA ARG A 21 -10.25 -2.20 -5.38
C ARG A 21 -9.27 -3.03 -6.20
N HIS A 22 -9.65 -3.45 -7.41
CA HIS A 22 -8.76 -4.12 -8.36
C HIS A 22 -7.44 -3.38 -8.51
N GLY A 23 -7.53 -2.10 -8.88
CA GLY A 23 -6.38 -1.27 -9.19
C GLY A 23 -5.45 -1.12 -8.00
N LEU A 24 -5.99 -0.90 -6.80
CA LEU A 24 -5.20 -0.78 -5.57
C LEU A 24 -4.49 -2.09 -5.20
N LEU A 25 -5.18 -3.22 -5.35
CA LEU A 25 -4.61 -4.54 -5.06
C LEU A 25 -3.53 -4.90 -6.07
N ARG A 26 -3.80 -4.74 -7.37
CA ARG A 26 -2.82 -4.98 -8.44
C ARG A 26 -1.57 -4.13 -8.24
N GLU A 27 -1.76 -2.85 -7.96
CA GLU A 27 -0.67 -1.91 -7.73
C GLU A 27 0.18 -2.31 -6.52
N PHE A 28 -0.45 -2.70 -5.42
CA PHE A 28 0.25 -3.30 -4.29
C PHE A 28 1.01 -4.56 -4.73
N LEU A 29 0.37 -5.54 -5.33
CA LEU A 29 1.02 -6.80 -5.70
C LEU A 29 2.27 -6.61 -6.59
N ARG A 30 2.23 -5.64 -7.52
CA ARG A 30 3.39 -5.33 -8.38
C ARG A 30 4.44 -4.48 -7.70
N GLU A 31 4.05 -3.33 -7.18
CA GLU A 31 5.00 -2.33 -6.67
C GLU A 31 5.58 -2.77 -5.33
N VAL A 32 4.79 -3.57 -4.60
CA VAL A 32 5.06 -4.07 -3.27
C VAL A 32 5.60 -5.48 -3.21
N LEU A 33 4.87 -6.43 -3.74
CA LEU A 33 5.33 -7.81 -3.67
C LEU A 33 6.24 -8.19 -4.85
N ALA A 34 6.55 -7.23 -5.73
CA ALA A 34 7.39 -7.42 -6.90
C ALA A 34 6.90 -8.55 -7.83
N LEU A 35 5.59 -8.84 -7.82
CA LEU A 35 4.98 -9.79 -8.74
C LEU A 35 4.96 -9.23 -10.16
N ASP A 36 5.00 -10.13 -11.14
CA ASP A 36 4.82 -9.74 -12.52
C ASP A 36 3.38 -9.25 -12.80
N GLU A 37 3.19 -8.62 -13.96
CA GLU A 37 1.91 -8.07 -14.37
C GLU A 37 0.78 -9.10 -14.37
N THR A 38 1.03 -10.29 -14.92
CA THR A 38 0.01 -11.33 -15.10
C THR A 38 -0.39 -11.95 -13.76
N GLU A 39 0.58 -12.20 -12.89
CA GLU A 39 0.33 -12.69 -11.54
C GLU A 39 -0.44 -11.66 -10.70
N ALA A 40 -0.02 -10.39 -10.75
CA ALA A 40 -0.69 -9.33 -10.00
C ALA A 40 -2.13 -9.11 -10.47
N GLU A 41 -2.38 -9.12 -11.79
CA GLU A 41 -3.71 -8.99 -12.37
C GLU A 41 -4.64 -10.13 -11.90
N THR A 42 -4.16 -11.37 -12.04
CA THR A 42 -4.93 -12.57 -11.69
C THR A 42 -5.26 -12.61 -10.19
N ASN A 43 -4.30 -12.26 -9.34
CA ASN A 43 -4.51 -12.26 -7.90
C ASN A 43 -5.40 -11.08 -7.46
N ALA A 44 -5.24 -9.89 -8.02
CA ALA A 44 -6.09 -8.74 -7.70
C ALA A 44 -7.57 -9.02 -8.01
N CYS A 45 -7.86 -9.62 -9.17
CA CYS A 45 -9.20 -10.03 -9.58
C CYS A 45 -9.86 -11.02 -8.60
N ARG A 46 -9.07 -11.92 -8.01
CA ARG A 46 -9.58 -12.85 -6.98
C ARG A 46 -9.78 -12.14 -5.64
N MET A 47 -8.85 -11.27 -5.27
CA MET A 47 -8.82 -10.62 -3.96
C MET A 47 -9.88 -9.52 -3.83
N GLU A 48 -10.22 -8.79 -4.90
CA GLU A 48 -11.12 -7.64 -4.83
C GLU A 48 -12.53 -7.98 -4.29
N HIS A 49 -12.96 -9.23 -4.50
CA HIS A 49 -14.23 -9.76 -4.03
C HIS A 49 -14.18 -10.33 -2.61
N ALA A 50 -12.98 -10.71 -2.14
CA ALA A 50 -12.80 -11.42 -0.88
C ALA A 50 -12.23 -10.54 0.24
N VAL A 51 -11.61 -9.41 -0.11
CA VAL A 51 -10.90 -8.55 0.85
C VAL A 51 -11.75 -7.35 1.26
N ASP A 52 -11.86 -7.14 2.56
CA ASP A 52 -12.56 -6.00 3.14
C ASP A 52 -11.97 -4.65 2.70
N ALA A 53 -12.84 -3.66 2.50
CA ALA A 53 -12.47 -2.30 2.10
C ALA A 53 -11.38 -1.69 2.99
N LYS A 54 -11.45 -1.96 4.31
CA LYS A 54 -10.49 -1.45 5.31
C LYS A 54 -9.09 -2.00 5.07
N VAL A 55 -8.97 -3.25 4.65
CA VAL A 55 -7.69 -3.88 4.33
C VAL A 55 -7.13 -3.26 3.06
N VAL A 56 -7.94 -3.18 1.98
CA VAL A 56 -7.52 -2.55 0.72
C VAL A 56 -7.04 -1.10 0.92
N GLN A 57 -7.73 -0.32 1.76
CA GLN A 57 -7.28 1.04 2.10
C GLN A 57 -5.92 1.06 2.80
N ARG A 58 -5.65 0.13 3.71
CA ARG A 58 -4.35 0.04 4.39
C ARG A 58 -3.24 -0.39 3.44
N LEU A 59 -3.52 -1.34 2.55
CA LEU A 59 -2.59 -1.75 1.50
C LEU A 59 -2.24 -0.59 0.59
N SER A 60 -3.23 0.20 0.15
CA SER A 60 -2.99 1.42 -0.65
C SER A 60 -2.06 2.42 0.05
N ARG A 61 -2.26 2.66 1.36
CA ARG A 61 -1.36 3.54 2.14
C ARG A 61 0.06 2.96 2.23
N LEU A 62 0.17 1.65 2.40
CA LEU A 62 1.46 0.96 2.41
C LEU A 62 2.16 1.08 1.05
N THR A 63 1.45 0.89 -0.06
CA THR A 63 1.97 1.12 -1.42
C THR A 63 2.48 2.54 -1.61
N ALA A 64 1.74 3.55 -1.14
CA ALA A 64 2.16 4.94 -1.20
C ALA A 64 3.45 5.19 -0.41
N HIS A 65 3.56 4.60 0.79
CA HIS A 65 4.75 4.69 1.63
C HIS A 65 5.97 4.01 0.99
N ALA A 66 5.79 2.77 0.52
CA ALA A 66 6.79 2.01 -0.22
C ALA A 66 7.37 2.80 -1.39
N ARG A 67 6.51 3.43 -2.21
CA ARG A 67 6.92 4.27 -3.32
C ARG A 67 7.68 5.51 -2.90
N ALA A 68 7.27 6.15 -1.82
CA ALA A 68 7.99 7.31 -1.29
C ALA A 68 9.43 6.93 -0.89
N ARG A 69 9.62 5.78 -0.23
CA ARG A 69 10.95 5.28 0.14
C ARG A 69 11.79 4.86 -1.07
N ARG A 70 11.17 4.17 -2.05
CA ARG A 70 11.84 3.85 -3.32
C ARG A 70 12.37 5.11 -4.02
N ARG A 71 11.57 6.18 -4.08
CA ARG A 71 11.99 7.47 -4.65
C ARG A 71 13.10 8.15 -3.86
N ALA A 72 13.16 7.92 -2.54
CA ALA A 72 14.24 8.40 -1.69
C ALA A 72 15.54 7.57 -1.83
N GLY A 73 15.57 6.54 -2.68
CA GLY A 73 16.73 5.69 -2.88
C GLY A 73 16.88 4.58 -1.84
N GLU A 74 15.84 4.31 -1.04
CA GLU A 74 15.81 3.21 -0.08
C GLU A 74 15.08 2.01 -0.72
N PRO A 75 15.81 0.98 -1.22
CA PRO A 75 15.21 -0.17 -1.87
C PRO A 75 14.48 -0.98 -0.80
N TRP A 76 13.17 -1.09 -0.96
CA TRP A 76 12.29 -1.66 0.05
C TRP A 76 11.76 -3.04 -0.38
N ASP A 77 11.87 -3.36 -1.67
CA ASP A 77 11.45 -4.59 -2.36
C ASP A 77 12.45 -5.75 -2.26
N ARG A 78 13.73 -5.46 -1.98
CA ARG A 78 14.78 -6.49 -1.80
C ARG A 78 14.51 -7.49 -0.68
N MET A 79 13.49 -7.24 0.15
CA MET A 79 13.04 -8.16 1.20
C MET A 79 12.48 -9.47 0.66
N PHE A 80 11.92 -9.48 -0.56
CA PHE A 80 11.23 -10.66 -1.11
C PHE A 80 12.14 -11.53 -2.00
N ASP A 81 13.16 -10.94 -2.63
CA ASP A 81 14.14 -11.67 -3.46
C ASP A 81 15.16 -12.45 -2.63
N ASN A 82 15.46 -11.97 -1.42
CA ASN A 82 16.39 -12.62 -0.49
C ASN A 82 15.84 -12.47 0.94
N PRO A 83 15.01 -13.41 1.42
CA PRO A 83 14.50 -13.36 2.78
C PRO A 83 15.71 -13.35 3.74
N PRO A 84 15.71 -12.51 4.80
CA PRO A 84 16.79 -12.54 5.78
C PRO A 84 16.97 -13.98 6.25
N ALA A 85 18.21 -14.47 6.23
CA ALA A 85 18.53 -15.80 6.72
C ALA A 85 17.89 -15.95 8.11
N ALA A 86 17.19 -17.09 8.32
CA ALA A 86 16.50 -17.36 9.57
C ALA A 86 17.48 -17.18 10.75
N GLY A 87 17.41 -16.02 11.41
CA GLY A 87 18.37 -15.63 12.45
C GLY A 87 18.71 -14.13 12.53
N GLU A 88 18.49 -13.32 11.49
CA GLU A 88 18.71 -11.86 11.58
C GLU A 88 17.43 -11.12 11.98
N GLU A 89 17.09 -11.18 13.28
CA GLU A 89 16.09 -10.30 13.85
C GLU A 89 16.58 -8.84 13.87
N GLY A 90 15.99 -8.04 12.99
CA GLY A 90 15.44 -6.74 13.36
C GLY A 90 16.39 -5.68 13.94
N LYS A 91 17.19 -5.04 13.08
CA LYS A 91 17.69 -3.67 13.32
C LYS A 91 17.16 -2.63 12.33
N HIS A 92 15.99 -2.86 11.73
CA HIS A 92 15.25 -1.77 11.09
C HIS A 92 14.13 -1.31 12.00
N ARG A 93 14.53 -0.60 13.07
CA ARG A 93 13.61 0.28 13.81
C ARG A 93 13.12 1.31 12.80
N ILE A 94 11.88 1.15 12.32
CA ILE A 94 11.14 2.26 11.72
C ILE A 94 11.24 3.37 12.76
N LYS A 95 12.05 4.39 12.49
CA LYS A 95 12.09 5.58 13.35
C LYS A 95 10.68 6.17 13.24
N GLN A 96 9.82 5.82 14.19
CA GLN A 96 8.59 6.55 14.39
C GLN A 96 9.02 7.99 14.60
N THR A 97 8.56 8.85 13.72
CA THR A 97 8.68 10.30 13.82
C THR A 97 8.05 10.73 15.14
N ALA A 98 8.88 10.86 16.16
CA ALA A 98 8.59 11.53 17.42
C ALA A 98 9.81 12.40 17.79
N GLU A 99 10.40 13.08 16.80
CA GLU A 99 11.23 14.26 17.03
C GLU A 99 10.40 15.48 16.65
N THR A 100 9.49 15.90 17.54
CA THR A 100 8.94 17.27 17.60
C THR A 100 8.48 17.63 19.02
N ALA A 101 9.04 16.99 20.06
CA ALA A 101 8.75 17.36 21.45
C ALA A 101 9.97 17.98 22.18
N GLU A 102 11.21 17.59 21.84
CA GLU A 102 12.40 18.09 22.58
C GLU A 102 12.86 19.49 22.15
N ASP A 103 12.47 19.99 20.97
CA ASP A 103 12.80 21.36 20.55
C ASP A 103 11.82 22.42 21.07
N ALA A 104 10.63 22.03 21.55
CA ALA A 104 9.66 22.95 22.12
C ALA A 104 10.00 23.37 23.57
N GLU A 105 10.80 22.57 24.28
CA GLU A 105 11.17 22.84 25.67
C GLU A 105 12.41 23.76 25.79
N LYS A 106 13.32 23.70 24.80
CA LYS A 106 14.47 24.63 24.70
C LYS A 106 14.10 26.06 24.28
N ALA A 107 12.95 26.28 23.66
CA ALA A 107 12.51 27.62 23.24
C ALA A 107 11.83 28.44 24.37
N LYS A 108 11.63 27.88 25.57
CA LYS A 108 11.05 28.59 26.74
C LYS A 108 12.06 29.01 27.80
N GLN A 109 13.33 28.61 27.67
CA GLN A 109 14.43 29.01 28.54
C GLN A 109 15.42 29.84 27.72
N GLY A 110 14.97 30.98 27.23
CA GLY A 110 15.75 31.82 26.32
C GLY A 110 15.05 33.12 25.95
N THR A 111 14.42 33.76 26.93
CA THR A 111 13.99 35.17 26.86
C THR A 111 14.15 35.73 28.26
N GLU A 112 15.36 36.19 28.55
CA GLU A 112 15.54 37.44 29.30
C GLU A 112 15.24 38.62 28.36
#